data_AF-A0A2E3G729-F1
#
_entry.id   AF-A0A2E3G729-F1
#
_cell.length_a   1.000
_cell.length_b   1.000
_cell.length_c   1.000
_cell.angle_alpha   90.00
_cell.angle_beta   90.00
_cell.angle_gamma   90.00
#
_symmetry.space_group_name_H-M   'P 1'
#
loop_
_entity.id
_entity.type
_entity.pdbx_description
1 polymer ?
#
loop_
_entity_poly.entity_id
_entity_poly.type
_entity_poly.pdbx_seq_one_letter_code
_entity_poly.pdbx_strand_id
1 'polypeptide(L)'
;MSLEQIFEQQITLNKRINSKLYEDIQKNPELKREWFLKFEKALSQESAEAIDSLNWKWWKQDDDDWDNVKVELVDMLHFWVSMCTIAGLDAKDVYDLYAKKNKLNFKRQDEGYQDGTYDKYKDGVEDNRLHVIN
;
A
#
# COMPACT_ATOMS: atom_id res chain seq x y z
N MET A 1 -3.86 3.34 18.78
CA MET A 1 -3.47 4.27 17.71
C MET A 1 -4.46 4.07 16.56
N SER A 2 -5.05 5.13 16.01
CA SER A 2 -5.93 5.06 14.84
C SER A 2 -5.13 5.15 13.53
N LEU A 3 -5.79 4.90 12.38
CA LEU A 3 -5.16 5.07 11.07
C LEU A 3 -4.74 6.53 10.83
N GLU A 4 -5.56 7.48 11.29
CA GLU A 4 -5.24 8.92 11.25
C GLU A 4 -3.96 9.20 12.03
N GLN A 5 -3.82 8.64 13.24
CA GLN A 5 -2.63 8.83 14.07
C GLN A 5 -1.37 8.21 13.45
N ILE A 6 -1.51 7.12 12.66
CA ILE A 6 -0.41 6.53 11.90
C ILE A 6 0.03 7.50 10.78
N PHE A 7 -0.93 8.02 10.00
CA PHE A 7 -0.64 8.99 8.94
C PHE A 7 0.01 10.26 9.49
N GLU A 8 -0.49 10.81 10.60
CA GLU A 8 0.08 11.99 11.25
C GLU A 8 1.54 11.79 11.69
N GLN A 9 1.84 10.63 12.29
CA GLN A 9 3.20 10.27 12.70
C GLN A 9 4.10 10.07 11.49
N GLN A 10 3.63 9.40 10.44
CA GLN A 10 4.40 9.21 9.22
C GLN A 10 4.70 10.54 8.52
N ILE A 11 3.72 11.44 8.45
CA ILE A 11 3.91 12.76 7.85
C ILE A 11 4.93 13.56 8.66
N THR A 12 4.84 13.50 9.99
CA THR A 12 5.82 14.12 10.90
C THR A 12 7.23 13.58 10.66
N LEU A 13 7.38 12.26 10.57
CA LEU A 13 8.67 11.61 10.31
C LEU A 13 9.23 12.00 8.93
N ASN A 14 8.40 11.94 7.89
CA ASN A 14 8.80 12.31 6.53
C ASN A 14 9.26 13.79 6.47
N LYS A 15 8.56 14.71 7.14
CA LYS A 15 8.97 16.12 7.25
C LYS A 15 10.27 16.30 8.05
N ARG A 16 10.52 15.44 9.04
CA ARG A 16 11.77 15.48 9.80
C ARG A 16 12.96 15.03 8.95
N ILE A 17 12.78 14.04 8.08
CA ILE A 17 13.81 13.55 7.15
C ILE A 17 14.01 14.54 6.00
N ASN A 18 12.92 15.02 5.40
CA ASN A 18 12.92 16.01 4.33
C ASN A 18 11.80 17.03 4.55
N SER A 19 12.17 18.19 5.09
CA SER A 19 11.23 19.25 5.46
C SER A 19 10.49 19.86 4.27
N LYS A 20 11.05 19.76 3.06
CA LYS A 20 10.47 20.30 1.82
C LYS A 20 9.68 19.27 1.02
N LEU A 21 9.68 18.00 1.42
CA LEU A 21 9.07 16.90 0.65
C LEU A 21 7.67 17.24 0.12
N TYR A 22 6.76 17.62 1.02
CA TYR A 22 5.37 17.86 0.65
C TYR A 22 5.17 19.17 -0.15
N GLU A 23 6.03 20.18 0.05
CA GLU A 23 6.01 21.41 -0.74
C GLU A 23 6.51 21.13 -2.17
N ASP A 24 7.59 20.38 -2.29
CA ASP A 24 8.25 20.07 -3.56
C ASP A 24 7.35 19.24 -4.48
N ILE A 25 6.71 18.19 -3.96
CA ILE A 25 5.82 17.32 -4.75
C ILE A 25 4.51 18.02 -5.16
N GLN A 26 4.08 19.05 -4.42
CA GLN A 26 2.92 19.87 -4.80
C GLN A 26 3.24 20.79 -5.98
N LYS A 27 4.49 21.30 -6.04
CA LYS A 27 4.93 22.23 -7.08
C LYS A 27 5.48 21.53 -8.32
N ASN A 28 5.98 20.31 -8.18
CA ASN A 28 6.65 19.59 -9.25
C ASN A 28 6.11 18.14 -9.39
N PRO A 29 5.32 17.86 -10.45
CA PRO A 29 4.84 16.52 -10.75
C PRO A 29 5.95 15.48 -11.00
N GLU A 30 7.11 15.90 -11.49
CA GLU A 30 8.25 15.00 -11.69
C GLU A 30 8.82 14.53 -10.35
N LEU A 31 8.94 15.44 -9.37
CA LEU A 31 9.36 15.09 -8.01
C LEU A 31 8.31 14.23 -7.31
N LYS A 32 7.01 14.49 -7.54
CA LYS A 32 5.93 13.61 -7.04
C LYS A 32 6.11 12.17 -7.54
N ARG A 33 6.35 12.00 -8.84
CA ARG A 33 6.64 10.69 -9.44
C ARG A 33 7.91 10.08 -8.88
N GLU A 34 9.00 10.86 -8.79
CA GLU A 34 10.28 10.38 -8.28
C GLU A 34 10.17 9.86 -6.84
N TRP A 35 9.51 10.61 -5.96
CA TRP A 35 9.32 10.21 -4.57
C TRP A 35 8.40 9.01 -4.42
N PHE A 36 7.36 8.91 -5.25
CA PHE A 36 6.54 7.69 -5.28
C PHE A 36 7.40 6.46 -5.62
N LEU A 37 8.25 6.55 -6.65
CA LEU A 37 9.14 5.46 -7.05
C LEU A 37 10.21 5.14 -5.99
N LYS A 38 10.69 6.15 -5.24
CA LYS A 38 11.63 5.93 -4.13
C LYS A 38 10.98 5.12 -3.00
N PHE A 39 9.76 5.48 -2.58
CA PHE A 39 9.07 4.75 -1.53
C PHE A 39 8.62 3.36 -1.98
N GLU A 40 8.17 3.19 -3.24
CA GLU A 40 7.88 1.88 -3.80
C GLU A 40 9.12 0.97 -3.80
N LYS A 41 10.28 1.54 -4.18
CA LYS A 41 11.54 0.79 -4.13
C LYS A 41 11.91 0.42 -2.70
N ALA A 42 11.77 1.33 -1.73
CA ALA A 42 12.04 1.03 -0.33
C ALA A 42 11.13 -0.10 0.18
N LEU A 43 9.82 -0.02 -0.05
CA LEU A 43 8.85 -1.09 0.24
C LEU A 43 9.28 -2.44 -0.33
N SER A 44 9.79 -2.46 -1.57
CA SER A 44 10.26 -3.70 -2.19
C SER A 44 11.54 -4.27 -1.55
N GLN A 45 12.40 -3.42 -0.97
CA GLN A 45 13.56 -3.87 -0.21
C GLN A 45 13.13 -4.46 1.13
N GLU A 46 12.23 -3.82 1.88
CA GLU A 46 11.72 -4.37 3.15
C GLU A 46 11.01 -5.73 2.93
N SER A 47 10.29 -5.87 1.81
CA SER A 47 9.73 -7.17 1.44
C SER A 47 10.80 -8.23 1.16
N ALA A 48 11.97 -7.86 0.66
CA ALA A 48 13.08 -8.78 0.48
C ALA A 48 13.75 -9.15 1.82
N GLU A 49 13.85 -8.19 2.75
CA GLU A 49 14.33 -8.43 4.13
C GLU A 49 13.39 -9.39 4.89
N ALA A 50 12.07 -9.24 4.71
CA ALA A 50 11.08 -10.17 5.25
C ALA A 50 11.25 -11.60 4.68
N ILE A 51 11.57 -11.73 3.39
CA ILE A 51 11.86 -13.02 2.76
C ILE A 51 13.14 -13.62 3.31
N ASP A 52 14.20 -12.83 3.45
CA ASP A 52 15.50 -13.29 3.97
C ASP A 52 15.45 -13.67 5.47
N SER A 53 14.39 -13.26 6.18
CA SER A 53 14.09 -13.72 7.55
C SER A 53 13.53 -15.15 7.60
N LEU A 54 13.13 -15.72 6.46
CA LEU A 54 12.59 -17.07 6.36
C LEU A 54 13.56 -18.00 5.64
N ASN A 55 13.47 -19.29 5.95
CA ASN A 55 14.32 -20.31 5.34
C ASN A 55 13.90 -20.66 3.89
N TRP A 56 14.11 -19.72 2.96
CA TRP A 56 13.76 -19.89 1.55
C TRP A 56 14.88 -20.50 0.69
N LYS A 57 16.14 -20.41 1.15
CA LYS A 57 17.33 -20.86 0.40
C LYS A 57 17.41 -22.38 0.44
N TRP A 58 16.91 -23.06 -0.58
CA TRP A 58 16.87 -24.54 -0.64
C TRP A 58 18.23 -25.25 -0.53
N TRP A 59 19.36 -24.52 -0.59
CA TRP A 59 20.72 -25.04 -0.44
C TRP A 59 21.34 -24.77 0.95
N LYS A 60 20.63 -24.13 1.88
CA LYS A 60 21.07 -23.84 3.23
C LYS A 60 19.90 -24.03 4.20
N GLN A 61 20.12 -24.62 5.37
CA GLN A 61 19.09 -24.76 6.39
C GLN A 61 19.41 -23.86 7.59
N ASP A 62 18.52 -22.89 7.84
CA ASP A 62 18.52 -22.02 9.03
C ASP A 62 17.12 -22.06 9.68
N ASP A 63 16.97 -21.45 10.86
CA ASP A 63 15.67 -21.25 11.52
C ASP A 63 14.97 -19.99 10.98
N ASP A 64 13.64 -19.97 11.00
CA ASP A 64 12.84 -18.79 10.64
C ASP A 64 12.89 -17.74 11.76
N ASP A 65 13.11 -16.47 11.39
CA ASP A 65 13.00 -15.32 12.29
C ASP A 65 11.66 -14.59 12.10
N TRP A 66 10.62 -15.14 12.70
CA TRP A 66 9.28 -14.55 12.66
C TRP A 66 9.15 -13.23 13.42
N ASP A 67 10.09 -12.92 14.33
CA ASP A 67 10.09 -11.62 15.00
C ASP A 67 10.62 -10.54 14.07
N ASN A 68 11.67 -10.84 13.29
CA ASN A 68 12.13 -9.93 12.25
C ASN A 68 11.07 -9.72 11.16
N VAL A 69 10.39 -10.78 10.70
CA VAL A 69 9.27 -10.64 9.73
C VAL A 69 8.23 -9.61 10.21
N LYS A 70 7.90 -9.57 11.51
CA LYS A 70 6.95 -8.58 12.05
C LYS A 70 7.50 -7.16 11.97
N VAL A 71 8.80 -6.98 12.19
CA VAL A 71 9.48 -5.67 12.06
C VAL A 71 9.41 -5.21 10.61
N GLU A 72 9.81 -6.08 9.67
CA GLU A 72 9.80 -5.74 8.24
C GLU A 72 8.40 -5.42 7.73
N LEU A 73 7.35 -6.09 8.23
CA LEU A 73 5.96 -5.73 7.92
C LEU A 73 5.57 -4.32 8.39
N VAL A 74 6.16 -3.84 9.49
CA VAL A 74 5.97 -2.46 9.98
C VAL A 74 6.78 -1.47 9.15
N ASP A 75 7.99 -1.81 8.72
CA ASP A 75 8.76 -0.98 7.80
C ASP A 75 8.08 -0.85 6.44
N MET A 76 7.48 -1.94 5.95
CA MET A 76 6.58 -1.90 4.80
C MET A 76 5.38 -0.96 5.03
N LEU A 77 4.78 -0.95 6.22
CA LEU A 77 3.70 -0.02 6.54
C LEU A 77 4.15 1.45 6.47
N HIS A 78 5.36 1.77 6.94
CA HIS A 78 5.93 3.13 6.85
C HIS A 78 6.02 3.61 5.40
N PHE A 79 6.53 2.77 4.50
CA PHE A 79 6.64 3.11 3.09
C PHE A 79 5.29 3.12 2.37
N TRP A 80 4.39 2.20 2.70
CA TRP A 80 3.04 2.19 2.14
C TRP A 80 2.24 3.45 2.51
N VAL A 81 2.26 3.86 3.79
CA VAL A 81 1.61 5.12 4.20
C VAL A 81 2.27 6.31 3.51
N SER A 82 3.60 6.33 3.40
CA SER A 82 4.31 7.38 2.66
C SER A 82 3.85 7.46 1.21
N MET A 83 3.71 6.33 0.51
CA MET A 83 3.16 6.28 -0.86
C MET A 83 1.73 6.81 -0.93
N CYS A 84 0.85 6.45 0.01
CA CYS A 84 -0.50 7.00 0.09
C CYS A 84 -0.47 8.54 0.15
N THR A 85 0.37 9.10 1.02
CA THR A 85 0.49 10.56 1.12
C THR A 85 1.06 11.21 -0.15
N ILE A 86 2.01 10.57 -0.84
CA ILE A 86 2.50 11.04 -2.14
C ILE A 86 1.41 10.94 -3.21
N ALA A 87 0.58 9.90 -3.19
CA ALA A 87 -0.54 9.76 -4.12
C ALA A 87 -1.64 10.83 -3.88
N GLY A 88 -1.65 11.45 -2.70
CA GLY A 88 -2.64 12.45 -2.28
C GLY A 88 -3.82 11.83 -1.55
N LEU A 89 -3.63 10.66 -0.94
CA LEU A 89 -4.61 10.02 -0.07
C LEU A 89 -4.31 10.38 1.39
N ASP A 90 -5.35 10.74 2.13
CA ASP A 90 -5.31 10.75 3.59
C ASP A 90 -5.84 9.43 4.18
N ALA A 91 -5.82 9.33 5.52
CA ALA A 91 -6.30 8.15 6.23
C ALA A 91 -7.79 7.85 5.96
N LYS A 92 -8.61 8.88 5.80
CA LYS A 92 -10.04 8.75 5.52
C LYS A 92 -10.27 8.26 4.09
N ASP A 93 -9.55 8.81 3.12
CA ASP A 93 -9.60 8.37 1.73
C ASP A 93 -9.26 6.87 1.62
N VAL A 94 -8.20 6.45 2.30
CA VAL A 94 -7.79 5.04 2.37
C VAL A 94 -8.88 4.17 2.97
N TYR A 95 -9.46 4.60 4.09
CA TYR A 95 -10.55 3.87 4.75
C TYR A 95 -11.77 3.71 3.82
N ASP A 96 -12.20 4.80 3.19
CA ASP A 96 -13.37 4.80 2.31
C ASP A 96 -13.13 3.94 1.06
N LEU A 97 -11.96 4.06 0.42
CA LEU A 97 -11.58 3.24 -0.72
C LEU A 97 -11.50 1.76 -0.35
N TYR A 98 -10.94 1.44 0.82
CA TYR A 98 -10.90 0.08 1.33
C TYR A 98 -12.32 -0.47 1.54
N ALA A 99 -13.19 0.28 2.21
CA ALA A 99 -14.57 -0.15 2.47
C ALA A 99 -15.35 -0.40 1.17
N LYS A 100 -15.25 0.51 0.19
CA LYS A 100 -15.86 0.34 -1.14
C LYS A 100 -15.31 -0.90 -1.85
N LYS A 101 -13.98 -1.07 -1.86
CA LYS A 101 -13.32 -2.22 -2.52
C LYS A 101 -13.65 -3.54 -1.84
N ASN A 102 -13.69 -3.56 -0.52
CA ASN A 102 -14.05 -4.73 0.27
C ASN A 102 -15.49 -5.16 -0.05
N LYS A 103 -16.45 -4.23 -0.03
CA LYS A 103 -17.83 -4.49 -0.42
C LYS A 103 -17.95 -5.04 -1.85
N LEU A 104 -17.22 -4.47 -2.81
CA LEU A 104 -17.19 -4.97 -4.19
C LEU A 104 -16.63 -6.38 -4.26
N ASN A 105 -15.57 -6.69 -3.51
CA ASN A 105 -14.98 -8.02 -3.50
C ASN A 105 -15.94 -9.06 -2.91
N PHE A 106 -16.69 -8.74 -1.85
CA PHE A 106 -17.75 -9.64 -1.35
C PHE A 106 -18.83 -9.87 -2.39
N LYS A 107 -19.34 -8.78 -3.01
CA LYS A 107 -20.32 -8.87 -4.09
C LYS A 107 -19.83 -9.78 -5.24
N ARG A 108 -18.57 -9.65 -5.65
CA ARG A 108 -17.95 -10.52 -6.65
C ARG A 108 -18.07 -12.00 -6.24
N GLN A 109 -17.71 -12.33 -5.00
CA GLN A 109 -17.78 -13.70 -4.51
C GLN A 109 -19.24 -14.21 -4.50
N ASP A 110 -20.18 -13.39 -4.04
CA ASP A 110 -21.62 -13.73 -3.99
C ASP A 110 -22.22 -13.90 -5.40
N GLU A 111 -21.67 -13.21 -6.41
CA GLU A 111 -22.13 -13.23 -7.80
C GLU A 111 -21.27 -14.13 -8.71
N GLY A 112 -20.51 -15.09 -8.14
CA GLY A 112 -19.85 -16.14 -8.91
C GLY A 112 -18.46 -15.78 -9.46
N TYR A 113 -17.63 -15.06 -8.71
CA TYR A 113 -16.26 -14.77 -9.15
C TYR A 113 -15.35 -16.00 -9.14
N GLN A 114 -15.55 -16.93 -8.20
CA GLN A 114 -14.75 -18.17 -8.13
C GLN A 114 -15.11 -19.18 -9.21
N ASP A 115 -16.39 -19.26 -9.58
CA ASP A 115 -16.87 -20.16 -10.63
C ASP A 115 -16.75 -19.56 -12.05
N GLY A 116 -16.32 -18.29 -12.15
CA GLY A 116 -16.07 -17.60 -13.41
C GLY A 116 -17.32 -17.02 -14.08
N THR A 117 -18.46 -16.98 -13.39
CA THR A 117 -19.72 -16.46 -13.94
C THR A 117 -19.91 -14.96 -13.73
N TYR A 118 -19.15 -14.34 -12.83
CA TYR A 118 -19.18 -12.89 -12.60
C TYR A 118 -18.60 -12.09 -13.78
N ASP A 119 -19.38 -11.13 -14.30
CA ASP A 119 -18.91 -10.17 -15.29
C ASP A 119 -18.27 -8.93 -14.64
N LYS A 120 -16.95 -8.82 -14.76
CA LYS A 120 -16.16 -7.69 -14.24
C LYS A 120 -16.31 -6.41 -15.07
N TYR A 121 -16.82 -6.50 -16.30
CA TYR A 121 -16.90 -5.39 -17.24
C TYR A 121 -18.33 -5.16 -17.71
N LYS A 122 -19.00 -4.13 -17.19
CA LYS A 122 -20.33 -3.75 -17.66
C LYS A 122 -20.20 -2.65 -18.71
N ASP A 123 -20.71 -2.91 -19.92
CA ASP A 123 -20.64 -1.99 -21.05
C ASP A 123 -19.20 -1.51 -21.37
N GLY A 124 -18.22 -2.40 -21.19
CA GLY A 124 -16.79 -2.11 -21.39
C GLY A 124 -16.12 -1.33 -20.25
N VAL A 125 -16.86 -1.00 -19.17
CA VAL A 125 -16.31 -0.31 -17.99
C VAL A 125 -16.05 -1.32 -16.87
N GLU A 126 -14.82 -1.32 -16.34
CA GLU A 126 -14.44 -2.15 -15.20
C GLU A 126 -15.20 -1.74 -13.92
N ASP A 127 -15.76 -2.70 -13.19
CA ASP A 127 -16.51 -2.50 -11.95
C ASP A 127 -15.81 -1.67 -10.86
N ASN A 128 -14.46 -1.70 -10.77
CA ASN A 128 -13.69 -0.85 -9.87
C ASN A 128 -13.93 0.65 -10.15
N ARG A 129 -14.04 1.05 -11.43
CA ARG A 129 -14.35 2.43 -11.81
C ARG A 129 -15.75 2.82 -11.36
N LEU A 130 -16.71 1.89 -11.44
CA LEU A 130 -18.11 2.14 -11.11
C LEU A 130 -18.37 2.21 -9.60
N HIS A 131 -17.65 1.42 -8.79
CA HIS A 131 -18.00 1.19 -7.39
C HIS A 131 -16.95 1.64 -6.37
N VAL A 132 -15.69 1.84 -6.78
CA VAL A 132 -14.59 2.21 -5.87
C VAL A 132 -14.12 3.64 -6.11
N ILE A 133 -13.88 3.99 -7.37
CA ILE A 133 -13.29 5.28 -7.75
C ILE A 133 -14.35 6.38 -7.93
N ASN A 134 -15.56 6.01 -8.35
CA ASN A 134 -16.71 6.91 -8.47
C ASN A 134 -17.43 7.17 -7.12
#